data_AF-B4VVI3-F1
#
_entry.id   AF-B4VVI3-F1
#
_cell.length_a   1.000
_cell.length_b   1.000
_cell.length_c   1.000
_cell.angle_alpha   90.00
_cell.angle_beta   90.00
_cell.angle_gamma   90.00
#
_symmetry.space_group_name_H-M   'P 1'
#
loop_
_entity.id
_entity.type
_entity.pdbx_description
1 polymer ?
#
loop_
_entity_poly.entity_id
_entity_poly.type
_entity_poly.pdbx_seq_one_letter_code
_entity_poly.pdbx_strand_id
1 'polypeptide(L)' 'MEYVVQALIQTVPSLTQPQAVNIMMEAHNSGIALVITCALEHAEFYCETLKNHGLTSTIEPDE' A
#
# COMPACT_ATOMS: atom_id res chain seq x y z
N MET A 1 7.28 -5.43 -10.47
CA MET A 1 5.86 -5.71 -10.14
C MET A 1 5.76 -6.62 -8.93
N GLU A 2 6.40 -7.80 -8.92
CA GLU A 2 6.36 -8.72 -7.77
C GLU A 2 6.84 -8.12 -6.45
N TYR A 3 7.93 -7.33 -6.46
CA TYR A 3 8.45 -6.67 -5.26
C TYR A 3 7.41 -5.77 -4.57
N VAL A 4 6.60 -5.04 -5.34
CA VAL A 4 5.55 -4.17 -4.79
C VAL A 4 4.48 -5.01 -4.09
N VAL A 5 4.08 -6.14 -4.68
CA VAL A 5 3.12 -7.07 -4.06
C VAL A 5 3.65 -7.63 -2.74
N GLN A 6 4.93 -8.02 -2.69
CA GLN A 6 5.55 -8.51 -1.46
C GLN A 6 5.62 -7.42 -0.39
N ALA A 7 6.05 -6.20 -0.74
CA ALA A 7 6.11 -5.07 0.18
C ALA A 7 4.73 -4.71 0.75
N LEU A 8 3.67 -4.75 -0.07
CA LEU A 8 2.30 -4.52 0.36
C LEU A 8 1.85 -5.54 1.42
N ILE A 9 2.05 -6.84 1.18
CA ILE A 9 1.62 -7.90 2.10
C ILE A 9 2.46 -7.90 3.39
N GLN A 10 3.75 -7.61 3.29
CA GLN A 10 4.64 -7.51 4.46
C GLN A 10 4.29 -6.30 5.33
N THR A 11 3.89 -5.18 4.71
CA THR A 11 3.58 -3.94 5.42
C THR A 11 2.16 -3.93 5.98
N VAL A 12 1.19 -4.46 5.24
CA VAL A 12 -0.23 -4.46 5.59
C VAL A 12 -0.72 -5.91 5.71
N PRO A 13 -0.62 -6.54 6.90
CA PRO A 13 -0.84 -7.98 7.07
C PRO A 13 -2.28 -8.45 6.78
N SER A 14 -3.24 -7.52 6.72
CA SER A 14 -4.63 -7.80 6.37
C SER A 14 -4.84 -7.98 4.86
N LEU A 15 -3.86 -7.60 4.01
CA LEU A 15 -3.94 -7.81 2.57
C LEU A 15 -3.65 -9.27 2.22
N THR A 16 -4.55 -9.84 1.44
CA THR A 16 -4.29 -11.09 0.73
C THR A 16 -3.43 -10.84 -0.52
N GLN A 17 -2.72 -11.86 -1.00
CA GLN A 17 -1.92 -11.75 -2.22
C GLN A 17 -2.72 -11.27 -3.44
N PRO A 18 -3.94 -11.76 -3.72
CA PRO A 18 -4.75 -11.22 -4.82
C PRO A 18 -5.09 -9.73 -4.68
N GLN A 19 -5.38 -9.25 -3.46
CA GLN A 19 -5.63 -7.82 -3.22
C GLN A 19 -4.38 -6.99 -3.50
N ALA A 20 -3.22 -7.41 -3.01
CA ALA A 20 -1.95 -6.72 -3.25
C ALA A 20 -1.57 -6.70 -4.74
N VAL A 21 -1.87 -7.76 -5.49
CA VAL A 21 -1.71 -7.78 -6.96
C VAL A 21 -2.62 -6.75 -7.63
N ASN A 22 -3.90 -6.69 -7.24
CA ASN A 22 -4.84 -5.72 -7.81
C ASN A 22 -4.40 -4.27 -7.56
N ILE A 23 -4.03 -3.94 -6.31
CA ILE A 23 -3.52 -2.62 -5.92
C ILE A 23 -2.27 -2.25 -6.72
N MET A 24 -1.31 -3.18 -6.84
CA MET A 24 -0.09 -2.97 -7.61
C MET A 24 -0.38 -2.70 -9.08
N MET A 25 -1.30 -3.46 -9.69
CA MET A 25 -1.70 -3.27 -11.09
C MET A 25 -2.42 -1.94 -11.30
N GLU A 26 -3.29 -1.53 -10.38
CA GLU A 26 -3.98 -0.23 -10.43
C GLU A 26 -2.98 0.92 -10.36
N ALA A 27 -2.04 0.88 -9.40
CA ALA A 27 -1.00 1.89 -9.27
C ALA A 27 -0.08 1.93 -10.51
N HIS A 28 0.24 0.77 -11.11
CA HIS A 28 1.04 0.72 -12.33
C HIS A 28 0.34 1.35 -13.53
N ASN A 29 -0.96 1.12 -13.68
CA ASN A 29 -1.73 1.56 -14.85
C ASN A 29 -2.21 3.00 -14.74
N SER A 30 -2.55 3.47 -13.53
CA SER A 30 -3.15 4.79 -13.29
C SER A 30 -2.21 5.78 -12.58
N GLY A 31 -1.08 5.29 -12.05
CA GLY A 31 -0.11 6.08 -11.30
C GLY A 31 -0.36 6.14 -9.79
N ILE A 32 -1.52 5.69 -9.31
CA ILE A 32 -1.91 5.70 -7.89
C ILE A 32 -2.90 4.56 -7.58
N ALA A 33 -2.96 4.10 -6.33
CA ALA A 33 -4.00 3.17 -5.88
C ALA A 33 -4.23 3.32 -4.38
N LEU A 34 -5.46 3.05 -3.94
CA LEU A 34 -5.79 2.97 -2.52
C LEU A 34 -5.30 1.63 -1.95
N VAL A 35 -4.43 1.68 -0.94
CA VAL A 35 -3.92 0.47 -0.27
C VAL A 35 -4.88 0.00 0.81
N ILE A 36 -5.26 0.89 1.73
CA ILE A 36 -6.12 0.59 2.88
C ILE A 36 -6.70 1.87 3.49
N THR A 37 -7.92 1.80 4.02
CA THR A 37 -8.48 2.79 4.95
C THR A 37 -8.37 2.26 6.37
N CYS A 38 -7.84 3.08 7.28
CA CYS A 38 -7.60 2.69 8.67
C CYS A 38 -7.44 3.92 9.57
N ALA A 39 -7.28 3.70 10.88
CA ALA A 39 -6.94 4.77 11.82
C ALA A 39 -5.58 5.40 11.47
N LEU A 40 -5.45 6.72 11.72
CA LEU A 40 -4.26 7.50 11.33
C LEU A 40 -2.95 6.89 11.81
N GLU A 41 -2.89 6.41 13.06
CA GLU A 41 -1.69 5.77 13.63
C GLU A 41 -1.20 4.57 12.80
N HIS A 42 -2.12 3.72 12.32
CA HIS A 42 -1.76 2.60 11.45
C HIS A 42 -1.34 3.10 10.06
N ALA A 43 -2.03 4.11 9.52
CA ALA A 43 -1.70 4.69 8.23
C ALA A 43 -0.29 5.29 8.22
N GLU A 44 0.12 5.96 9.30
CA GLU A 44 1.48 6.50 9.49
C GLU A 44 2.52 5.38 9.47
N PHE A 45 2.31 4.32 10.26
CA PHE A 45 3.20 3.17 10.31
C PHE A 45 3.35 2.48 8.95
N TYR A 46 2.23 2.22 8.26
CA TYR A 46 2.26 1.59 6.94
C TYR A 46 2.93 2.48 5.89
N CYS A 47 2.63 3.78 5.88
CA CYS A 47 3.22 4.73 4.95
C CYS A 47 4.74 4.84 5.10
N GLU A 48 5.24 4.94 6.34
CA GLU A 48 6.68 4.95 6.62
C GLU A 48 7.35 3.64 6.19
N THR A 49 6.72 2.51 6.49
CA THR A 49 7.25 1.19 6.14
C THR A 49 7.29 0.99 4.62
N LEU A 50 6.27 1.40 3.86
CA LEU A 50 6.30 1.35 2.39
C LEU A 50 7.40 2.25 1.81
N LYS A 51 7.61 3.44 2.40
CA LYS A 51 8.74 4.32 2.03
C LYS A 51 10.10 3.67 2.29
N ASN A 52 10.24 2.92 3.38
CA ASN A 52 11.47 2.16 3.69
C ASN A 52 11.72 1.02 2.68
N HIS A 53 10.66 0.50 2.03
CA HIS A 53 10.77 -0.40 0.87
C HIS A 53 11.05 0.36 -0.44
N GLY A 54 11.33 1.67 -0.41
CA GLY A 54 11.58 2.48 -1.60
C GLY A 54 10.34 2.80 -2.43
N LEU A 55 9.13 2.60 -1.88
CA LEU A 55 7.88 2.94 -2.56
C LEU A 55 7.45 4.37 -2.24
N THR A 56 6.78 5.02 -3.18
CA THR A 56 6.09 6.28 -2.90
C THR A 56 4.75 5.97 -2.23
N SER A 57 4.54 6.50 -1.01
CA SER A 57 3.31 6.33 -0.24
C SER A 57 2.91 7.64 0.41
N THR A 58 1.61 7.94 0.41
CA THR A 58 1.00 9.13 1.01
C THR A 58 -0.20 8.74 1.86
N ILE A 59 -0.70 9.69 2.66
CA ILE A 59 -1.88 9.51 3.51
C ILE A 59 -2.81 10.70 3.24
N GLU A 60 -4.12 10.44 3.17
CA GLU A 60 -5.17 11.45 3.09
C GLU A 60 -6.34 11.08 4.01
N PRO A 61 -7.13 12.05 4.51
CA PRO A 61 -8.36 11.76 5.25
C PRO A 61 -9.37 11.01 4.40
N ASP A 62 -10.11 10.08 5.02
CA ASP A 62 -11.31 9.48 4.42
C ASP A 62 -12.44 10.52 4.39
N GLU A 63 -13.37 10.41 3.43
CA GLU A 63 -14.48 11.36 3.26
C GLU A 63 -15.46 11.40 4.45
#